data_AF-A0A6G9CMF4-F1
#
_entry.id   AF-A0A6G9CMF4-F1
#
_cell.length_a   1.000
_cell.length_b   1.000
_cell.length_c   1.000
_cell.angle_alpha   90.00
_cell.angle_beta   90.00
_cell.angle_gamma   90.00
#
_symmetry.space_group_name_H-M   'P 1'
#
loop_
_entity.id
_entity.type
_entity.pdbx_description
1 polymer ?
#
loop_
_entity_poly.entity_id
_entity_poly.type
_entity_poly.pdbx_seq_one_letter_code
_entity_poly.pdbx_strand_id
1 'polypeptide(L)'
;MTDTDLEARAHRYRVMQHAAALHRALAAMPPEAARLTTGGDRDTVGQLASRMLWSSTADLNQQGRFAESKQVVARAAEIAAEEEGTAAPAVRVVVGLFDRPFAGQLDSVPVLEAIFETKATEELFAEYDGSQRPYSRIVGGGIEFRVFESDKRSAALDFTVPDLPALRARLDANGGHAIGNRRGGVATMPSGGVVMQARQAGWAPPVESTRTGNVITVRFEDGIVAELPCPAALIGNPVARQIDEWDRWYTAERPRPPWRLLDAGEHEAELRELLAAMPEADRYLSIEPGWYALAAQCWRQLKKIDPECVVGEVKEKWAELRISACDQDRQVVARFGGPIGWARKQSLRTCEWCAGSIPTDAARPGKPSRLCGPCREFAEAWERARWTGNDDRR
;
A
#
# COMPACT_ATOMS: atom_id res chain seq x y z
N MET A 1 41.03 -2.48 33.95
CA MET A 1 39.58 -2.75 34.05
C MET A 1 39.37 -4.24 33.80
N THR A 2 38.44 -4.89 34.50
CA THR A 2 38.07 -6.29 34.19
C THR A 2 36.98 -6.31 33.14
N ASP A 3 36.82 -7.41 32.41
CA ASP A 3 35.80 -7.53 31.35
C ASP A 3 34.38 -7.27 31.88
N THR A 4 34.07 -7.75 33.09
CA THR A 4 32.79 -7.49 33.77
C THR A 4 32.57 -6.01 34.13
N ASP A 5 33.63 -5.27 34.51
CA ASP A 5 33.54 -3.82 34.77
C ASP A 5 33.42 -3.04 33.44
N LEU A 6 34.11 -3.48 32.38
CA LEU A 6 33.98 -2.92 31.03
C LEU A 6 32.54 -3.06 30.51
N GLU A 7 31.96 -4.26 30.58
CA GLU A 7 30.57 -4.51 30.15
C GLU A 7 29.56 -3.70 30.98
N ALA A 8 29.68 -3.71 32.31
CA ALA A 8 28.80 -2.93 33.18
C ALA A 8 28.88 -1.43 32.92
N ARG A 9 30.07 -0.90 32.61
CA ARG A 9 30.29 0.51 32.24
C ARG A 9 29.77 0.81 30.82
N ALA A 10 29.93 -0.11 29.88
CA ALA A 10 29.43 0.04 28.51
C ALA A 10 27.90 0.12 28.48
N HIS A 11 27.19 -0.77 29.19
CA HIS A 11 25.74 -0.68 29.34
C HIS A 11 25.28 0.64 29.99
N ARG A 12 25.96 1.10 31.07
CA ARG A 12 25.66 2.43 31.66
C ARG A 12 25.90 3.57 30.68
N TYR A 13 26.93 3.49 29.86
CA TYR A 13 27.21 4.50 28.82
C TYR A 13 26.09 4.54 27.77
N ARG A 14 25.54 3.38 27.36
CA ARG A 14 24.36 3.34 26.47
C ARG A 14 23.12 3.94 27.13
N VAL A 15 22.83 3.61 28.39
CA VAL A 15 21.73 4.25 29.15
C VAL A 15 21.90 5.77 29.22
N MET A 16 23.13 6.27 29.42
CA MET A 16 23.45 7.69 29.34
C MET A 16 23.12 8.28 27.97
N GLN A 17 23.52 7.64 26.87
CA GLN A 17 23.24 8.11 25.50
C GLN A 17 21.73 8.21 25.24
N HIS A 18 20.94 7.20 25.63
CA HIS A 18 19.48 7.22 25.48
C HIS A 18 18.82 8.27 26.37
N ALA A 19 19.21 8.38 27.65
CA ALA A 19 18.68 9.41 28.56
C ALA A 19 19.01 10.84 28.08
N ALA A 20 20.22 11.05 27.53
CA ALA A 20 20.61 12.33 26.95
C ALA A 20 19.84 12.65 25.65
N ALA A 21 19.55 11.65 24.82
CA ALA A 21 18.70 11.81 23.64
C ALA A 21 17.25 12.16 24.01
N LEU A 22 16.67 11.44 24.98
CA LEU A 22 15.35 11.74 25.52
C LEU A 22 15.29 13.15 26.12
N HIS A 23 16.28 13.53 26.94
CA HIS A 23 16.34 14.89 27.50
C HIS A 23 16.41 15.97 26.40
N ARG A 24 17.14 15.75 25.30
CA ARG A 24 17.15 16.67 24.14
C ARG A 24 15.78 16.75 23.45
N ALA A 25 15.10 15.62 23.26
CA ALA A 25 13.75 15.61 22.68
C ALA A 25 12.76 16.40 23.56
N LEU A 26 12.75 16.11 24.87
CA LEU A 26 11.94 16.84 25.87
C LEU A 26 12.32 18.33 25.97
N ALA A 27 13.55 18.70 25.64
CA ALA A 27 14.02 20.09 25.60
C ALA A 27 13.58 20.86 24.35
N ALA A 28 13.35 20.17 23.24
CA ALA A 28 12.90 20.76 21.98
C ALA A 28 11.36 20.91 21.88
N MET A 29 10.60 20.27 22.76
CA MET A 29 9.14 20.41 22.83
C MET A 29 8.73 21.83 23.25
N PRO A 30 7.60 22.37 22.75
CA PRO A 30 7.00 23.59 23.28
C PRO A 30 6.78 23.49 24.80
N PRO A 31 6.98 24.57 25.58
CA PRO A 31 6.95 24.51 27.04
C PRO A 31 5.65 23.95 27.64
N GLU A 32 4.51 24.19 26.97
CA GLU A 32 3.19 23.69 27.39
C GLU A 32 3.08 22.18 27.21
N ALA A 33 3.50 21.66 26.05
CA ALA A 33 3.54 20.23 25.78
C ALA A 33 4.54 19.51 26.71
N ALA A 34 5.73 20.08 26.91
CA ALA A 34 6.74 19.51 27.81
C ALA A 34 6.23 19.38 29.27
N ARG A 35 5.47 20.36 29.76
CA ARG A 35 4.84 20.31 31.10
C ARG A 35 3.80 19.19 31.21
N LEU A 36 2.94 19.05 30.20
CA LEU A 36 1.90 18.02 30.17
C LEU A 36 2.48 16.60 30.04
N THR A 37 3.53 16.42 29.23
CA THR A 37 4.14 15.10 28.98
C THR A 37 5.02 14.61 30.14
N THR A 38 5.74 15.50 30.82
CA THR A 38 6.76 15.09 31.82
C THR A 38 6.32 15.22 33.28
N GLY A 39 5.28 16.00 33.58
CA GLY A 39 4.87 16.25 34.98
C GLY A 39 5.92 16.92 35.88
N GLY A 40 7.08 17.30 35.34
CA GLY A 40 8.27 17.77 36.08
C GLY A 40 9.49 16.84 35.97
N ASP A 41 9.33 15.59 35.52
CA ASP A 41 10.40 14.57 35.53
C ASP A 41 11.55 14.77 34.54
N ARG A 42 11.53 15.86 33.76
CA ARG A 42 12.64 16.22 32.86
C ARG A 42 13.98 16.32 33.61
N ASP A 43 13.96 16.87 34.83
CA ASP A 43 15.16 16.98 35.66
C ASP A 43 15.62 15.60 36.17
N THR A 44 14.68 14.68 36.43
CA THR A 44 14.96 13.27 36.79
C THR A 44 15.71 12.56 35.65
N VAL A 45 15.30 12.75 34.40
CA VAL A 45 16.00 12.20 33.21
C VAL A 45 17.40 12.82 33.06
N GLY A 46 17.55 14.13 33.29
CA GLY A 46 18.84 14.81 33.28
C GLY A 46 19.80 14.31 34.37
N GLN A 47 19.30 14.11 35.59
CA GLN A 47 20.06 13.52 36.69
C GLN A 47 20.46 12.07 36.41
N LEU A 48 19.57 11.25 35.81
CA LEU A 48 19.89 9.88 35.41
C LEU A 48 21.04 9.87 34.39
N ALA A 49 20.94 10.68 33.32
CA ALA A 49 22.01 10.81 32.32
C ALA A 49 23.35 11.20 32.97
N SER A 50 23.34 12.16 33.89
CA SER A 50 24.54 12.60 34.63
C SER A 50 25.16 11.49 35.49
N ARG A 51 24.34 10.75 36.26
CA ARG A 51 24.82 9.62 37.09
C ARG A 51 25.36 8.48 36.23
N MET A 52 24.73 8.19 35.10
CA MET A 52 25.17 7.16 34.15
C MET A 52 26.45 7.57 33.41
N LEU A 53 26.63 8.85 33.07
CA LEU A 53 27.87 9.39 32.52
C LEU A 53 29.02 9.25 33.54
N TRP A 54 28.76 9.62 34.79
CA TRP A 54 29.76 9.58 35.86
C TRP A 54 30.24 8.17 36.19
N SER A 55 29.30 7.22 36.28
CA SER A 55 29.57 5.80 36.62
C SER A 55 29.95 4.91 35.42
N SER A 56 30.13 5.50 34.24
CA SER A 56 30.66 4.82 33.05
C SER A 56 32.04 5.32 32.66
N THR A 57 32.19 6.65 32.46
CA THR A 57 33.36 7.25 31.80
C THR A 57 33.94 8.49 32.49
N ALA A 58 33.13 9.33 33.15
CA ALA A 58 33.66 10.58 33.70
C ALA A 58 34.61 10.37 34.89
N ASP A 59 34.34 9.37 35.74
CA ASP A 59 35.24 8.99 36.85
C ASP A 59 36.61 8.51 36.34
N LEU A 60 36.64 7.70 35.28
CA LEU A 60 37.87 7.26 34.61
C LEU A 60 38.65 8.45 34.06
N ASN A 61 37.98 9.38 33.38
CA ASN A 61 38.61 10.58 32.82
C ASN A 61 39.17 11.51 33.92
N GLN A 62 38.47 11.67 35.04
CA GLN A 62 38.96 12.42 36.21
C GLN A 62 40.20 11.76 36.84
N GLN A 63 40.29 10.43 36.81
CA GLN A 63 41.46 9.66 37.27
C GLN A 63 42.61 9.63 36.24
N GLY A 64 42.50 10.29 35.09
CA GLY A 64 43.49 10.22 34.01
C GLY A 64 43.49 8.91 33.20
N ARG A 65 42.49 8.05 33.41
CA ARG A 65 42.36 6.70 32.82
C ARG A 65 41.69 6.74 31.44
N PHE A 66 42.14 7.64 30.58
CA PHE A 66 41.51 7.96 29.30
C PHE A 66 41.43 6.76 28.33
N ALA A 67 42.40 5.84 28.38
CA ALA A 67 42.41 4.64 27.53
C ALA A 67 41.25 3.70 27.88
N GLU A 68 40.99 3.47 29.17
CA GLU A 68 39.87 2.66 29.63
C GLU A 68 38.52 3.35 29.36
N SER A 69 38.44 4.68 29.49
CA SER A 69 37.24 5.42 29.05
C SER A 69 36.97 5.24 27.55
N LYS A 70 38.00 5.16 26.69
CA LYS A 70 37.82 4.89 25.26
C LYS A 70 37.34 3.45 25.01
N GLN A 71 37.83 2.48 25.77
CA GLN A 71 37.36 1.08 25.70
C GLN A 71 35.87 0.97 26.05
N VAL A 72 35.39 1.67 27.10
CA VAL A 72 33.96 1.73 27.46
C VAL A 72 33.11 2.27 26.30
N VAL A 73 33.56 3.33 25.64
CA VAL A 73 32.82 3.93 24.49
C VAL A 73 32.82 3.01 23.27
N ALA A 74 33.96 2.37 22.96
CA ALA A 74 34.07 1.43 21.86
C ALA A 74 33.15 0.21 22.07
N ARG A 75 33.21 -0.42 23.26
CA ARG A 75 32.36 -1.57 23.59
C ARG A 75 30.87 -1.20 23.61
N ALA A 76 30.52 -0.01 24.08
CA ALA A 76 29.14 0.47 24.00
C ALA A 76 28.63 0.63 22.55
N ALA A 77 29.50 0.99 21.60
CA ALA A 77 29.16 1.04 20.17
C ALA A 77 29.07 -0.36 19.54
N GLU A 78 29.93 -1.30 19.94
CA GLU A 78 29.84 -2.71 19.54
C GLU A 78 28.52 -3.34 20.00
N ILE A 79 28.14 -3.19 21.27
CA ILE A 79 26.85 -3.71 21.78
C ILE A 79 25.67 -3.07 21.04
N ALA A 80 25.74 -1.79 20.68
CA ALA A 80 24.70 -1.14 19.88
C ALA A 80 24.61 -1.74 18.46
N ALA A 81 25.75 -2.01 17.80
CA ALA A 81 25.79 -2.67 16.50
C ALA A 81 25.40 -4.16 16.55
N GLU A 82 25.71 -4.85 17.66
CA GLU A 82 25.26 -6.22 17.93
C GLU A 82 23.72 -6.25 18.09
N GLU A 83 23.13 -5.31 18.82
CA GLU A 83 21.68 -5.18 18.95
C GLU A 83 20.99 -4.75 17.64
N GLU A 84 21.55 -3.79 16.89
CA GLU A 84 21.04 -3.39 15.56
C GLU A 84 21.17 -4.51 14.52
N GLY A 85 22.22 -5.34 14.60
CA GLY A 85 22.47 -6.46 13.69
C GLY A 85 21.73 -7.76 14.05
N THR A 86 21.46 -8.00 15.34
CA THR A 86 20.62 -9.13 15.80
C THR A 86 19.13 -8.80 15.79
N ALA A 87 18.77 -7.52 15.83
CA ALA A 87 17.46 -7.03 15.43
C ALA A 87 17.30 -7.06 13.89
N ALA A 88 17.37 -8.25 13.29
CA ALA A 88 16.49 -8.53 12.16
C ALA A 88 15.08 -8.09 12.60
N PRO A 89 14.43 -7.15 11.91
CA PRO A 89 13.40 -6.32 12.50
C PRO A 89 12.28 -7.21 13.01
N ALA A 90 12.20 -7.37 14.33
CA ALA A 90 11.11 -8.08 14.98
C ALA A 90 9.85 -7.31 14.62
N VAL A 91 9.09 -7.87 13.67
CA VAL A 91 7.96 -7.19 13.05
C VAL A 91 6.92 -6.99 14.13
N ARG A 92 6.91 -5.80 14.73
CA ARG A 92 6.02 -5.48 15.84
C ARG A 92 4.63 -5.20 15.28
N VAL A 93 3.86 -6.26 15.12
CA VAL A 93 2.49 -6.23 14.60
C VAL A 93 1.55 -5.71 15.69
N VAL A 94 1.20 -4.42 15.59
CA VAL A 94 0.19 -3.80 16.45
C VAL A 94 -1.17 -3.96 15.79
N VAL A 95 -2.03 -4.80 16.39
CA VAL A 95 -3.33 -5.14 15.82
C VAL A 95 -4.39 -4.16 16.31
N GLY A 96 -4.97 -3.36 15.41
CA GLY A 96 -6.16 -2.59 15.70
C GLY A 96 -7.42 -3.43 15.50
N LEU A 97 -7.93 -4.10 16.54
CA LEU A 97 -9.22 -4.76 16.41
C LEU A 97 -10.35 -3.72 16.40
N PHE A 98 -10.98 -3.62 15.24
CA PHE A 98 -12.38 -3.30 15.21
C PHE A 98 -13.16 -4.59 15.30
N ASP A 99 -14.08 -4.56 16.26
CA ASP A 99 -15.28 -5.36 16.31
C ASP A 99 -15.04 -6.86 16.64
N ARG A 100 -15.52 -7.46 17.77
CA ARG A 100 -16.14 -8.84 17.86
C ARG A 100 -16.31 -9.44 19.28
N PRO A 101 -17.43 -10.14 19.60
CA PRO A 101 -17.40 -11.20 20.61
C PRO A 101 -16.81 -12.47 20.00
N PHE A 102 -15.60 -12.82 20.42
CA PHE A 102 -14.96 -14.09 20.08
C PHE A 102 -15.00 -14.96 21.34
N ALA A 103 -15.63 -16.13 21.27
CA ALA A 103 -15.80 -17.03 22.41
C ALA A 103 -15.23 -18.41 22.07
N GLY A 104 -13.91 -18.53 22.16
CA GLY A 104 -13.16 -19.73 21.81
C GLY A 104 -11.66 -19.44 21.69
N GLN A 105 -10.88 -20.50 21.47
CA GLN A 105 -9.49 -20.40 21.03
C GLN A 105 -9.46 -19.90 19.58
N LEU A 106 -8.45 -19.12 19.18
CA LEU A 106 -8.46 -18.49 17.86
C LEU A 106 -8.28 -19.53 16.73
N ASP A 107 -9.35 -19.83 16.00
CA ASP A 107 -9.33 -20.57 14.71
C ASP A 107 -8.42 -19.92 13.65
N SER A 108 -7.92 -18.70 13.90
CA SER A 108 -6.86 -18.09 13.10
C SER A 108 -5.49 -18.71 13.33
N VAL A 109 -5.24 -19.47 14.41
CA VAL A 109 -3.92 -20.11 14.66
C VAL A 109 -3.55 -21.04 13.50
N PRO A 110 -4.35 -22.06 13.08
CA PRO A 110 -4.03 -22.87 11.90
C PRO A 110 -3.85 -22.05 10.60
N VAL A 111 -4.55 -20.93 10.45
CA VAL A 111 -4.41 -20.02 9.29
C VAL A 111 -3.07 -19.28 9.35
N LEU A 112 -2.66 -18.79 10.51
CA LEU A 112 -1.37 -18.13 10.72
C LEU A 112 -0.21 -19.15 10.61
N GLU A 113 -0.37 -20.35 11.16
CA GLU A 113 0.60 -21.45 11.01
C GLU A 113 0.80 -21.83 9.54
N ALA A 114 -0.27 -21.88 8.75
CA ALA A 114 -0.21 -22.12 7.31
C ALA A 114 0.38 -20.94 6.51
N ILE A 115 0.08 -19.69 6.88
CA ILE A 115 0.61 -18.49 6.19
C ILE A 115 2.11 -18.29 6.46
N PHE A 116 2.56 -18.55 7.68
CA PHE A 116 3.93 -18.27 8.13
C PHE A 116 4.82 -19.52 8.18
N GLU A 117 4.28 -20.71 7.88
CA GLU A 117 4.99 -22.01 7.90
C GLU A 117 5.62 -22.34 9.26
N THR A 118 5.05 -21.81 10.34
CA THR A 118 5.62 -21.86 11.69
C THR A 118 4.59 -22.36 12.69
N LYS A 119 5.02 -23.11 13.70
CA LYS A 119 4.19 -23.35 14.87
C LYS A 119 3.94 -22.03 15.59
N ALA A 120 2.67 -21.68 15.77
CA ALA A 120 2.25 -20.42 16.37
C ALA A 120 1.64 -20.70 17.74
N THR A 121 2.32 -20.28 18.81
CA THR A 121 1.81 -20.43 20.16
C THR A 121 0.96 -19.22 20.52
N GLU A 122 -0.32 -19.46 20.81
CA GLU A 122 -1.21 -18.48 21.45
C GLU A 122 -0.96 -18.48 22.96
N GLU A 123 -0.45 -17.36 23.48
CA GLU A 123 -0.29 -17.04 24.89
C GLU A 123 -1.35 -15.99 25.28
N LEU A 124 -2.27 -16.34 26.18
CA LEU A 124 -3.29 -15.39 26.65
C LEU A 124 -2.69 -14.46 27.71
N PHE A 125 -2.57 -13.16 27.42
CA PHE A 125 -2.05 -12.18 28.38
C PHE A 125 -3.20 -11.41 29.06
N ALA A 126 -3.25 -11.53 30.39
CA ALA A 126 -4.13 -10.72 31.24
C ALA A 126 -3.54 -9.33 31.57
N GLU A 127 -2.33 -9.01 31.09
CA GLU A 127 -1.67 -7.73 31.34
C GLU A 127 -2.07 -6.68 30.30
N TYR A 128 -2.24 -5.45 30.79
CA TYR A 128 -2.70 -4.31 30.03
C TYR A 128 -1.53 -3.54 29.41
N ASP A 129 -1.58 -3.23 28.11
CA ASP A 129 -0.54 -2.45 27.41
C ASP A 129 -0.53 -0.94 27.72
N GLY A 130 -1.32 -0.53 28.72
CA GLY A 130 -1.68 0.86 29.01
C GLY A 130 -3.13 1.22 28.62
N SER A 131 -3.78 0.45 27.73
CA SER A 131 -5.16 0.72 27.27
C SER A 131 -6.29 0.10 28.10
N GLN A 132 -5.97 -0.63 29.17
CA GLN A 132 -6.91 -1.42 29.98
C GLN A 132 -7.76 -2.45 29.19
N ARG A 133 -7.22 -3.02 28.11
CA ARG A 133 -7.84 -4.14 27.37
C ARG A 133 -6.97 -5.40 27.41
N PRO A 134 -7.54 -6.60 27.62
CA PRO A 134 -6.80 -7.86 27.50
C PRO A 134 -6.44 -8.14 26.04
N TYR A 135 -5.38 -8.94 25.81
CA TYR A 135 -4.97 -9.34 24.47
C TYR A 135 -4.36 -10.76 24.42
N SER A 136 -4.64 -11.51 23.35
CA SER A 136 -3.87 -12.72 23.02
C SER A 136 -2.57 -12.32 22.34
N ARG A 137 -1.44 -12.88 22.75
CA ARG A 137 -0.18 -12.79 22.03
C ARG A 137 -0.01 -14.08 21.23
N ILE A 138 0.18 -13.98 19.91
CA ILE A 138 0.50 -15.15 19.08
C ILE A 138 1.94 -14.98 18.60
N VAL A 139 2.80 -15.94 18.91
CA VAL A 139 4.22 -15.91 18.53
C VAL A 139 4.55 -17.09 17.64
N GLY A 140 5.12 -16.82 16.46
CA GLY A 140 5.55 -17.84 15.50
C GLY A 140 6.51 -17.25 14.46
N GLY A 141 7.59 -17.96 14.13
CA GLY A 141 8.51 -17.56 13.05
C GLY A 141 9.25 -16.23 13.22
N GLY A 142 9.42 -15.75 14.45
CA GLY A 142 9.98 -14.42 14.73
C GLY A 142 8.98 -13.27 14.57
N ILE A 143 7.69 -13.58 14.37
CA ILE A 143 6.59 -12.62 14.30
C ILE A 143 5.75 -12.71 15.58
N GLU A 144 5.41 -11.55 16.15
CA GLU A 144 4.55 -11.42 17.32
C GLU A 144 3.28 -10.64 16.94
N PHE A 145 2.12 -11.30 16.98
CA PHE A 145 0.80 -10.68 16.88
C PHE A 145 0.26 -10.37 18.27
N ARG A 146 -0.39 -9.21 18.47
CA ARG A 146 -1.09 -8.84 19.71
C ARG A 146 -2.57 -8.58 19.44
N VAL A 147 -3.44 -9.55 19.69
CA VAL A 147 -4.87 -9.51 19.35
C VAL A 147 -5.67 -8.95 20.54
N PHE A 148 -6.01 -7.66 20.51
CA PHE A 148 -6.78 -6.96 21.54
C PHE A 148 -8.29 -7.21 21.47
N GLU A 149 -8.95 -7.44 22.60
CA GLU A 149 -10.41 -7.58 22.61
C GLU A 149 -11.12 -6.23 22.34
N SER A 150 -12.19 -6.24 21.51
CA SER A 150 -12.95 -5.02 21.19
C SER A 150 -14.46 -5.20 20.99
N ASP A 151 -15.18 -4.13 21.26
CA ASP A 151 -16.54 -4.12 21.81
C ASP A 151 -17.70 -4.42 20.80
N LYS A 152 -17.45 -4.95 19.59
CA LYS A 152 -18.45 -5.01 18.46
C LYS A 152 -18.48 -6.33 17.62
N ARG A 153 -18.33 -6.45 16.26
CA ARG A 153 -18.66 -7.70 15.44
C ARG A 153 -17.77 -8.30 14.23
N SER A 154 -16.44 -8.14 14.06
CA SER A 154 -15.53 -8.70 13.00
C SER A 154 -14.08 -9.03 13.50
N ALA A 155 -12.97 -8.53 12.90
CA ALA A 155 -11.59 -8.45 13.43
C ALA A 155 -10.63 -8.04 12.29
N ALA A 156 -9.56 -7.27 12.56
CA ALA A 156 -8.59 -6.88 11.53
C ALA A 156 -7.14 -7.03 12.02
N LEU A 157 -6.24 -7.53 11.16
CA LEU A 157 -4.83 -7.82 11.48
C LEU A 157 -3.87 -6.99 10.61
N ASP A 158 -3.48 -5.79 11.05
CA ASP A 158 -2.49 -4.93 10.37
C ASP A 158 -1.05 -5.39 10.65
N PHE A 159 -0.36 -6.00 9.68
CA PHE A 159 1.05 -6.41 9.81
C PHE A 159 1.91 -5.93 8.64
N THR A 160 3.23 -5.78 8.86
CA THR A 160 4.17 -5.42 7.79
C THR A 160 4.91 -6.66 7.29
N VAL A 161 5.08 -6.82 5.98
CA VAL A 161 5.90 -7.89 5.38
C VAL A 161 7.01 -7.32 4.50
N PRO A 162 8.17 -8.00 4.38
CA PRO A 162 9.22 -7.59 3.44
C PRO A 162 8.76 -7.78 1.98
N ASP A 163 8.14 -8.93 1.68
CA ASP A 163 7.68 -9.31 0.34
C ASP A 163 6.16 -9.60 0.36
N LEU A 164 5.38 -8.62 -0.10
CA LEU A 164 3.93 -8.74 -0.23
C LEU A 164 3.51 -9.60 -1.43
N PRO A 165 4.17 -9.54 -2.61
CA PRO A 165 3.99 -10.53 -3.67
C PRO A 165 4.11 -12.00 -3.23
N ALA A 166 5.17 -12.38 -2.50
CA ALA A 166 5.36 -13.76 -2.02
C ALA A 166 4.33 -14.16 -0.96
N LEU A 167 3.88 -13.24 -0.10
CA LEU A 167 2.72 -13.47 0.76
C LEU A 167 1.46 -13.80 -0.06
N ARG A 168 1.15 -13.01 -1.09
CA ARG A 168 -0.01 -13.24 -1.97
C ARG A 168 0.06 -14.59 -2.69
N ALA A 169 1.23 -14.93 -3.26
CA ALA A 169 1.42 -16.21 -3.95
C ALA A 169 1.17 -17.41 -3.04
N ARG A 170 1.63 -17.35 -1.78
CA ARG A 170 1.37 -18.39 -0.76
C ARG A 170 -0.11 -18.46 -0.36
N LEU A 171 -0.79 -17.32 -0.23
CA LEU A 171 -2.23 -17.28 0.08
C LEU A 171 -3.06 -17.91 -1.03
N ASP A 172 -2.85 -17.50 -2.28
CA ASP A 172 -3.57 -18.04 -3.45
C ASP A 172 -3.30 -19.55 -3.63
N ALA A 173 -2.09 -20.02 -3.33
CA ALA A 173 -1.74 -21.45 -3.33
C ALA A 173 -2.47 -22.27 -2.24
N ASN A 174 -2.84 -21.63 -1.12
CA ASN A 174 -3.55 -22.26 -0.01
C ASN A 174 -5.08 -21.98 -0.03
N GLY A 175 -5.62 -21.48 -1.15
CA GLY A 175 -7.05 -21.19 -1.30
C GLY A 175 -7.55 -19.95 -0.54
N GLY A 176 -6.65 -19.19 0.07
CA GLY A 176 -6.94 -17.84 0.56
C GLY A 176 -6.85 -16.82 -0.58
N HIS A 177 -7.48 -15.65 -0.42
CA HIS A 177 -7.37 -14.57 -1.40
C HIS A 177 -7.07 -13.23 -0.74
N ALA A 178 -6.08 -12.51 -1.25
CA ALA A 178 -5.74 -11.16 -0.84
C ALA A 178 -6.53 -10.11 -1.65
N ILE A 179 -7.74 -9.78 -1.20
CA ILE A 179 -8.58 -8.66 -1.66
C ILE A 179 -8.07 -7.29 -1.15
N GLY A 180 -6.79 -7.00 -1.33
CA GLY A 180 -6.21 -5.72 -0.89
C GLY A 180 -6.42 -4.54 -1.81
N ASN A 181 -6.26 -3.34 -1.24
CA ASN A 181 -5.96 -2.17 -2.04
C ASN A 181 -4.56 -2.33 -2.66
N ARG A 182 -4.51 -2.98 -3.84
CA ARG A 182 -3.30 -3.07 -4.67
C ARG A 182 -2.60 -1.71 -4.82
N ARG A 183 -3.35 -0.60 -4.74
CA ARG A 183 -2.90 0.77 -4.97
C ARG A 183 -2.16 1.42 -3.79
N GLY A 184 -2.16 0.83 -2.59
CA GLY A 184 -1.68 1.49 -1.36
C GLY A 184 -0.62 0.75 -0.55
N GLY A 185 0.06 -0.24 -1.13
CA GLY A 185 0.99 -1.07 -0.36
C GLY A 185 0.32 -2.17 0.49
N VAL A 186 -1.02 -2.29 0.48
CA VAL A 186 -1.81 -3.12 1.42
C VAL A 186 -2.47 -4.33 0.75
N ALA A 187 -2.37 -5.50 1.37
CA ALA A 187 -3.10 -6.73 1.02
C ALA A 187 -4.14 -7.07 2.11
N THR A 188 -5.42 -6.97 1.79
CA THR A 188 -6.52 -7.29 2.71
C THR A 188 -6.99 -8.72 2.49
N MET A 189 -7.06 -9.59 3.49
CA MET A 189 -7.43 -11.00 3.34
C MET A 189 -8.65 -11.32 4.20
N PRO A 190 -9.82 -11.63 3.62
CA PRO A 190 -10.92 -12.23 4.35
C PRO A 190 -10.64 -13.71 4.62
N SER A 191 -10.52 -14.10 5.89
CA SER A 191 -10.47 -15.49 6.32
C SER A 191 -11.22 -15.66 7.63
N GLY A 192 -12.18 -16.59 7.70
CA GLY A 192 -12.95 -16.87 8.93
C GLY A 192 -13.76 -15.70 9.51
N GLY A 193 -13.98 -14.61 8.76
CA GLY A 193 -14.57 -13.36 9.26
C GLY A 193 -13.56 -12.35 9.82
N VAL A 194 -12.26 -12.67 9.77
CA VAL A 194 -11.13 -11.78 10.02
C VAL A 194 -10.70 -11.11 8.70
N VAL A 195 -10.31 -9.85 8.78
CA VAL A 195 -9.90 -8.98 7.66
C VAL A 195 -8.44 -8.58 7.88
N MET A 196 -7.49 -9.47 7.53
CA MET A 196 -6.06 -9.20 7.72
C MET A 196 -5.57 -8.14 6.74
N GLN A 197 -4.81 -7.12 7.16
CA GLN A 197 -4.18 -6.13 6.28
C GLN A 197 -2.65 -6.23 6.34
N ALA A 198 -2.01 -6.74 5.29
CA ALA A 198 -0.55 -6.78 5.21
C ALA A 198 -0.01 -5.57 4.43
N ARG A 199 0.85 -4.75 5.02
CA ARG A 199 1.55 -3.62 4.36
C ARG A 199 2.96 -4.05 3.94
N GLN A 200 3.47 -3.58 2.81
CA GLN A 200 4.88 -3.87 2.47
C GLN A 200 5.85 -2.88 3.13
N ALA A 201 6.93 -3.40 3.73
CA ALA A 201 8.00 -2.59 4.31
C ALA A 201 8.73 -1.80 3.21
N GLY A 202 9.03 -0.52 3.46
CA GLY A 202 9.75 0.31 2.49
C GLY A 202 8.98 0.62 1.20
N TRP A 203 7.67 0.42 1.18
CA TRP A 203 6.84 0.87 0.05
C TRP A 203 6.73 2.40 0.05
N ALA A 204 7.28 3.02 -0.99
CA ALA A 204 7.03 4.42 -1.33
C ALA A 204 5.98 4.49 -2.45
N PRO A 205 4.96 5.36 -2.35
CA PRO A 205 4.07 5.59 -3.48
C PRO A 205 4.80 6.33 -4.62
N PRO A 206 4.44 6.06 -5.89
CA PRO A 206 4.81 6.85 -7.03
C PRO A 206 4.10 8.21 -6.97
N VAL A 207 4.85 9.29 -7.17
CA VAL A 207 4.36 10.68 -7.13
C VAL A 207 4.22 11.31 -8.51
N GLU A 208 4.96 10.80 -9.49
CA GLU A 208 5.04 11.40 -10.82
C GLU A 208 5.40 10.33 -11.85
N SER A 209 4.89 10.49 -13.07
CA SER A 209 5.35 9.69 -14.21
C SER A 209 5.32 10.46 -15.52
N THR A 210 6.43 10.38 -16.26
CA THR A 210 6.63 11.04 -17.55
C THR A 210 6.90 9.99 -18.62
N ARG A 211 6.43 10.22 -19.85
CA ARG A 211 6.68 9.34 -21.00
C ARG A 211 7.57 10.05 -22.01
N THR A 212 8.71 9.43 -22.33
CA THR A 212 9.66 9.91 -23.34
C THR A 212 9.83 8.82 -24.39
N GLY A 213 9.06 8.91 -25.48
CA GLY A 213 9.03 7.91 -26.55
C GLY A 213 8.56 6.53 -26.05
N ASN A 214 9.48 5.57 -26.03
CA ASN A 214 9.27 4.18 -25.62
C ASN A 214 9.76 3.88 -24.20
N VAL A 215 9.95 4.90 -23.36
CA VAL A 215 10.24 4.75 -21.93
C VAL A 215 9.22 5.55 -21.13
N ILE A 216 8.70 4.95 -20.05
CA ILE A 216 7.95 5.64 -19.01
C ILE A 216 8.84 5.69 -17.76
N THR A 217 9.22 6.90 -17.37
CA THR A 217 9.94 7.17 -16.14
C THR A 217 8.92 7.37 -15.01
N VAL A 218 9.17 6.80 -13.84
CA VAL A 218 8.31 6.90 -12.66
C VAL A 218 9.16 7.33 -11.46
N ARG A 219 8.74 8.36 -10.75
CA ARG A 219 9.39 8.85 -9.53
C ARG A 219 8.54 8.50 -8.30
N PHE A 220 9.20 8.06 -7.23
CA PHE A 220 8.58 7.65 -5.96
C PHE A 220 8.87 8.65 -4.83
N GLU A 221 8.09 8.60 -3.74
CA GLU A 221 8.27 9.49 -2.57
C GLU A 221 9.64 9.36 -1.90
N ASP A 222 10.26 8.18 -1.92
CA ASP A 222 11.62 7.94 -1.42
C ASP A 222 12.72 8.51 -2.35
N GLY A 223 12.33 9.23 -3.41
CA GLY A 223 13.21 9.86 -4.38
C GLY A 223 13.68 8.94 -5.49
N ILE A 224 13.30 7.66 -5.47
CA ILE A 224 13.75 6.68 -6.47
C ILE A 224 13.04 6.89 -7.80
N VAL A 225 13.75 6.52 -8.86
CA VAL A 225 13.31 6.62 -10.24
C VAL A 225 13.39 5.23 -10.89
N ALA A 226 12.29 4.76 -11.46
CA ALA A 226 12.24 3.56 -12.28
C ALA A 226 12.01 3.93 -13.75
N GLU A 227 12.72 3.27 -14.67
CA GLU A 227 12.50 3.37 -16.11
C GLU A 227 11.83 2.10 -16.62
N LEU A 228 10.68 2.26 -17.25
CA LEU A 228 9.83 1.16 -17.72
C LEU A 228 9.79 1.15 -19.25
N PRO A 229 10.28 0.10 -19.92
CA PRO A 229 10.15 -0.07 -21.37
C PRO A 229 8.67 -0.08 -21.78
N CYS A 230 8.25 0.96 -22.50
CA CYS A 230 6.89 1.22 -22.90
C CYS A 230 6.68 0.81 -24.38
N PRO A 231 5.69 -0.02 -24.72
CA PRO A 231 5.36 -0.33 -26.11
C PRO A 231 5.05 0.94 -26.91
N ALA A 232 5.60 1.07 -28.12
CA ALA A 232 5.40 2.26 -28.95
C ALA A 232 3.90 2.56 -29.21
N ALA A 233 3.11 1.50 -29.43
CA ALA A 233 1.68 1.58 -29.67
C ALA A 233 0.82 1.91 -28.42
N LEU A 234 1.41 1.97 -27.22
CA LEU A 234 0.68 2.35 -26.00
C LEU A 234 0.11 3.76 -26.17
N ILE A 235 -1.14 4.00 -25.77
CA ILE A 235 -1.78 5.31 -25.85
C ILE A 235 -1.68 6.02 -24.49
N GLY A 236 -1.08 7.21 -24.50
CA GLY A 236 -0.87 8.04 -23.31
C GLY A 236 0.18 7.50 -22.33
N ASN A 237 -0.01 7.84 -21.05
CA ASN A 237 0.76 7.29 -19.93
C ASN A 237 -0.17 6.65 -18.87
N PRO A 238 -0.41 5.31 -18.90
CA PRO A 238 -1.25 4.64 -17.92
C PRO A 238 -0.70 4.70 -16.49
N VAL A 239 0.60 4.91 -16.29
CA VAL A 239 1.16 5.05 -14.93
C VAL A 239 0.77 6.38 -14.33
N ALA A 240 0.89 7.49 -15.09
CA ALA A 240 0.37 8.78 -14.66
C ALA A 240 -1.14 8.71 -14.37
N ARG A 241 -1.94 8.06 -15.25
CA ARG A 241 -3.38 7.83 -15.01
C ARG A 241 -3.65 7.07 -13.70
N GLN A 242 -2.79 6.11 -13.33
CA GLN A 242 -2.92 5.39 -12.07
C GLN A 242 -2.51 6.23 -10.85
N ILE A 243 -1.39 6.95 -10.89
CA ILE A 243 -0.96 7.87 -9.82
C ILE A 243 -2.09 8.86 -9.50
N ASP A 244 -2.60 9.48 -10.56
CA ASP A 244 -3.68 10.47 -10.53
C ASP A 244 -5.02 9.88 -10.04
N GLU A 245 -5.22 8.56 -10.17
CA GLU A 245 -6.32 7.85 -9.51
C GLU A 245 -6.07 7.56 -8.04
N TRP A 246 -4.83 7.37 -7.59
CA TRP A 246 -4.51 6.98 -6.21
C TRP A 246 -4.67 8.17 -5.27
N ASP A 247 -4.15 9.34 -5.64
CA ASP A 247 -4.32 10.61 -4.91
C ASP A 247 -5.77 10.87 -4.48
N ARG A 248 -6.74 10.48 -5.31
CA ARG A 248 -8.19 10.65 -5.08
C ARG A 248 -8.76 9.76 -4.01
N TRP A 249 -8.29 8.52 -3.93
CA TRP A 249 -8.78 7.58 -2.93
C TRP A 249 -8.35 8.00 -1.52
N TYR A 250 -7.30 8.83 -1.42
CA TYR A 250 -6.84 9.44 -0.18
C TYR A 250 -7.35 10.88 0.02
N THR A 251 -7.61 11.64 -1.05
CA THR A 251 -8.22 12.99 -0.98
C THR A 251 -9.71 12.96 -1.35
N ALA A 252 -10.57 12.90 -0.32
CA ALA A 252 -12.03 12.72 -0.45
C ALA A 252 -12.80 13.82 -1.22
N GLU A 253 -12.12 14.84 -1.76
CA GLU A 253 -12.71 16.10 -2.21
C GLU A 253 -12.50 16.42 -3.71
N ARG A 254 -11.78 15.59 -4.48
CA ARG A 254 -11.45 15.92 -5.88
C ARG A 254 -12.46 15.35 -6.89
N PRO A 255 -13.16 16.21 -7.67
CA PRO A 255 -13.98 15.73 -8.80
C PRO A 255 -13.12 14.96 -9.83
N ARG A 256 -13.77 14.07 -10.58
CA ARG A 256 -13.11 13.29 -11.65
C ARG A 256 -12.77 14.26 -12.80
N PRO A 257 -11.49 14.44 -13.19
CA PRO A 257 -11.10 15.50 -14.10
C PRO A 257 -11.18 15.03 -15.56
N PRO A 258 -11.11 15.97 -16.51
CA PRO A 258 -11.25 15.67 -17.94
C PRO A 258 -10.03 14.98 -18.59
N TRP A 259 -9.04 14.48 -17.82
CA TRP A 259 -7.80 13.91 -18.38
C TRP A 259 -8.02 12.71 -19.31
N ARG A 260 -9.15 12.01 -19.19
CA ARG A 260 -9.55 10.93 -20.11
C ARG A 260 -9.95 11.41 -21.51
N LEU A 261 -9.75 12.69 -21.83
CA LEU A 261 -9.77 13.22 -23.19
C LEU A 261 -8.39 13.59 -23.74
N LEU A 262 -7.34 13.76 -22.92
CA LEU A 262 -6.00 14.09 -23.40
C LEU A 262 -5.43 13.00 -24.32
N ASP A 263 -5.75 11.75 -24.00
CA ASP A 263 -5.35 10.56 -24.75
C ASP A 263 -6.34 10.21 -25.89
N ALA A 264 -7.34 11.05 -26.18
CA ALA A 264 -8.39 10.77 -27.17
C ALA A 264 -7.97 11.00 -28.62
N GLY A 265 -7.00 11.89 -28.86
CA GLY A 265 -6.52 12.23 -30.20
C GLY A 265 -7.68 12.64 -31.12
N GLU A 266 -7.81 11.99 -32.27
CA GLU A 266 -8.88 12.25 -33.25
C GLU A 266 -10.31 12.00 -32.72
N HIS A 267 -10.49 11.27 -31.62
CA HIS A 267 -11.81 10.98 -31.04
C HIS A 267 -12.25 11.98 -29.97
N GLU A 268 -11.45 13.00 -29.66
CA GLU A 268 -11.72 13.95 -28.57
C GLU A 268 -13.06 14.68 -28.76
N ALA A 269 -13.41 15.04 -29.99
CA ALA A 269 -14.65 15.74 -30.32
C ALA A 269 -15.88 14.87 -30.03
N GLU A 270 -15.96 13.66 -30.57
CA GLU A 270 -17.09 12.76 -30.34
C GLU A 270 -17.19 12.29 -28.88
N LEU A 271 -16.07 12.11 -28.18
CA LEU A 271 -16.11 11.78 -26.75
C LEU A 271 -16.56 12.95 -25.89
N ARG A 272 -16.22 14.20 -26.26
CA ARG A 272 -16.76 15.41 -25.61
C ARG A 272 -18.27 15.54 -25.85
N GLU A 273 -18.76 15.25 -27.06
CA GLU A 273 -20.20 15.19 -27.31
C GLU A 273 -20.90 14.09 -26.48
N LEU A 274 -20.33 12.89 -26.41
CA LEU A 274 -20.88 11.80 -25.61
C LEU A 274 -20.94 12.19 -24.13
N LEU A 275 -19.89 12.81 -23.59
CA LEU A 275 -19.87 13.28 -22.19
C LEU A 275 -20.90 14.39 -21.95
N ALA A 276 -21.17 15.26 -22.93
CA ALA A 276 -22.22 16.28 -22.80
C ALA A 276 -23.63 15.64 -22.69
N ALA A 277 -23.86 14.52 -23.39
CA ALA A 277 -25.08 13.72 -23.35
C ALA A 277 -25.22 12.83 -22.10
N MET A 278 -24.26 12.86 -21.17
CA MET A 278 -24.35 12.19 -19.87
C MET A 278 -24.87 13.12 -18.77
N PRO A 279 -25.61 12.61 -17.76
CA PRO A 279 -25.98 13.35 -16.56
C PRO A 279 -24.74 13.93 -15.86
N GLU A 280 -24.83 15.15 -15.30
CA GLU A 280 -23.68 15.89 -14.77
C GLU A 280 -22.83 15.09 -13.76
N ALA A 281 -23.49 14.38 -12.84
CA ALA A 281 -22.82 13.53 -11.83
C ALA A 281 -22.05 12.35 -12.44
N ASP A 282 -22.40 11.93 -13.66
CA ASP A 282 -21.87 10.76 -14.36
C ASP A 282 -20.96 11.12 -15.56
N ARG A 283 -20.63 12.41 -15.77
CA ARG A 283 -19.79 12.90 -16.89
C ARG A 283 -18.31 12.49 -16.78
N TYR A 284 -18.04 11.20 -16.85
CA TYR A 284 -16.70 10.62 -16.94
C TYR A 284 -16.74 9.31 -17.75
N LEU A 285 -15.64 9.01 -18.44
CA LEU A 285 -15.45 7.73 -19.09
C LEU A 285 -14.69 6.79 -18.14
N SER A 286 -15.29 5.71 -17.65
CA SER A 286 -14.58 4.71 -16.84
C SER A 286 -13.96 3.61 -17.71
N ILE A 287 -13.31 4.00 -18.81
CA ILE A 287 -12.61 3.13 -19.77
C ILE A 287 -11.22 3.69 -20.12
N GLU A 288 -10.33 2.81 -20.56
CA GLU A 288 -8.98 3.15 -21.00
C GLU A 288 -8.92 3.58 -22.49
N PRO A 289 -7.87 4.30 -22.93
CA PRO A 289 -7.84 4.96 -24.23
C PRO A 289 -7.93 4.07 -25.47
N GLY A 290 -7.48 2.82 -25.38
CA GLY A 290 -7.58 1.85 -26.48
C GLY A 290 -9.02 1.47 -26.84
N TRP A 291 -10.01 1.85 -26.04
CA TRP A 291 -11.44 1.69 -26.35
C TRP A 291 -12.15 2.99 -26.73
N TYR A 292 -11.46 4.14 -26.78
CA TYR A 292 -12.06 5.43 -27.16
C TYR A 292 -12.66 5.40 -28.57
N ALA A 293 -12.00 4.76 -29.54
CA ALA A 293 -12.53 4.52 -30.88
C ALA A 293 -13.88 3.77 -30.86
N LEU A 294 -14.00 2.74 -30.01
CA LEU A 294 -15.20 1.93 -29.88
C LEU A 294 -16.36 2.70 -29.24
N ALA A 295 -16.07 3.51 -28.21
CA ALA A 295 -17.05 4.38 -27.57
C ALA A 295 -17.54 5.48 -28.53
N ALA A 296 -16.63 6.18 -29.21
CA ALA A 296 -16.95 7.20 -30.22
C ALA A 296 -17.71 6.62 -31.43
N GLN A 297 -17.39 5.39 -31.86
CA GLN A 297 -18.15 4.72 -32.91
C GLN A 297 -19.54 4.29 -32.43
N CYS A 298 -19.68 3.78 -31.20
CA CYS A 298 -20.98 3.46 -30.61
C CYS A 298 -21.86 4.72 -30.53
N TRP A 299 -21.29 5.84 -30.05
CA TRP A 299 -21.97 7.13 -29.95
C TRP A 299 -22.53 7.62 -31.29
N ARG A 300 -21.71 7.59 -32.34
CA ARG A 300 -22.12 7.95 -33.71
C ARG A 300 -23.23 7.08 -34.28
N GLN A 301 -23.46 5.88 -33.73
CA GLN A 301 -24.58 5.02 -34.12
C GLN A 301 -25.82 5.25 -33.23
N LEU A 302 -25.64 5.56 -31.94
CA LEU A 302 -26.73 5.96 -31.05
C LEU A 302 -27.38 7.27 -31.54
N LYS A 303 -26.58 8.32 -31.84
CA LYS A 303 -27.06 9.59 -32.42
C LYS A 303 -27.83 9.45 -33.75
N LYS A 304 -27.65 8.36 -34.48
CA LYS A 304 -28.39 8.06 -35.73
C LYS A 304 -29.73 7.37 -35.48
N ILE A 305 -29.89 6.75 -34.32
CA ILE A 305 -31.14 6.13 -33.88
C ILE A 305 -32.01 7.20 -33.23
N ASP A 306 -31.41 8.00 -32.34
CA ASP A 306 -32.00 9.16 -31.68
C ASP A 306 -30.93 10.24 -31.42
N PRO A 307 -31.06 11.47 -31.96
CA PRO A 307 -30.16 12.58 -31.68
C PRO A 307 -30.16 13.07 -30.22
N GLU A 308 -31.26 12.90 -29.49
CA GLU A 308 -31.44 13.36 -28.10
C GLU A 308 -31.04 12.28 -27.07
N CYS A 309 -30.39 11.22 -27.53
CA CYS A 309 -30.10 10.02 -26.75
C CYS A 309 -29.24 10.33 -25.52
N VAL A 310 -29.80 10.06 -24.33
CA VAL A 310 -29.09 10.24 -23.06
C VAL A 310 -28.24 8.99 -22.77
N VAL A 311 -26.94 9.20 -22.55
CA VAL A 311 -26.01 8.14 -22.16
C VAL A 311 -25.93 8.11 -20.63
N GLY A 312 -26.36 7.01 -20.01
CA GLY A 312 -26.33 6.87 -18.55
C GLY A 312 -24.93 6.60 -17.99
N GLU A 313 -24.17 5.70 -18.62
CA GLU A 313 -22.80 5.37 -18.19
C GLU A 313 -21.95 4.80 -19.32
N VAL A 314 -20.64 5.07 -19.28
CA VAL A 314 -19.61 4.40 -20.10
C VAL A 314 -18.52 3.88 -19.18
N LYS A 315 -18.41 2.56 -19.04
CA LYS A 315 -17.45 1.93 -18.12
C LYS A 315 -16.92 0.58 -18.61
N GLU A 316 -15.73 0.24 -18.13
CA GLU A 316 -15.22 -1.13 -18.15
C GLU A 316 -15.93 -1.94 -17.05
N LYS A 317 -16.37 -3.16 -17.38
CA LYS A 317 -16.89 -4.11 -16.39
C LYS A 317 -16.56 -5.53 -16.83
N TRP A 318 -15.71 -6.21 -16.05
CA TRP A 318 -15.24 -7.56 -16.33
C TRP A 318 -14.47 -7.66 -17.67
N ALA A 319 -13.56 -6.71 -17.93
CA ALA A 319 -12.80 -6.63 -19.19
C ALA A 319 -13.69 -6.49 -20.44
N GLU A 320 -14.83 -5.80 -20.29
CA GLU A 320 -15.77 -5.45 -21.36
C GLU A 320 -16.19 -3.99 -21.32
N LEU A 321 -16.31 -3.35 -22.49
CA LEU A 321 -16.94 -2.05 -22.65
C LEU A 321 -18.44 -2.17 -22.42
N ARG A 322 -18.94 -1.44 -21.42
CA ARG A 322 -20.37 -1.27 -21.14
C ARG A 322 -20.76 0.18 -21.37
N ILE A 323 -21.77 0.35 -22.22
CA ILE A 323 -22.43 1.63 -22.50
C ILE A 323 -23.90 1.42 -22.14
N SER A 324 -24.45 2.29 -21.31
CA SER A 324 -25.88 2.35 -21.02
C SER A 324 -26.47 3.60 -21.68
N ALA A 325 -27.57 3.45 -22.39
CA ALA A 325 -28.30 4.55 -23.02
C ALA A 325 -29.80 4.39 -22.71
N CYS A 326 -30.48 5.51 -22.48
CA CYS A 326 -31.90 5.55 -22.14
C CYS A 326 -32.67 6.50 -23.05
N ASP A 327 -33.96 6.19 -23.19
CA ASP A 327 -34.98 6.94 -23.92
C ASP A 327 -36.32 6.68 -23.21
N GLN A 328 -37.29 7.57 -23.36
CA GLN A 328 -38.67 7.39 -22.91
C GLN A 328 -39.40 6.34 -23.76
N ASP A 329 -39.11 6.23 -25.06
CA ASP A 329 -39.66 5.20 -25.95
C ASP A 329 -38.84 3.89 -25.88
N ARG A 330 -39.49 2.83 -25.38
CA ARG A 330 -38.93 1.48 -25.33
C ARG A 330 -38.57 0.91 -26.71
N GLN A 331 -39.22 1.33 -27.80
CA GLN A 331 -38.86 0.91 -29.15
C GLN A 331 -37.50 1.49 -29.58
N VAL A 332 -37.19 2.71 -29.17
CA VAL A 332 -35.88 3.33 -29.41
C VAL A 332 -34.81 2.65 -28.56
N VAL A 333 -35.06 2.42 -27.26
CA VAL A 333 -34.15 1.67 -26.37
C VAL A 333 -33.82 0.28 -26.94
N ALA A 334 -34.80 -0.43 -27.51
CA ALA A 334 -34.57 -1.73 -28.13
C ALA A 334 -33.58 -1.67 -29.31
N ARG A 335 -33.55 -0.55 -30.06
CA ARG A 335 -32.63 -0.34 -31.19
C ARG A 335 -31.20 -0.03 -30.73
N PHE A 336 -31.00 0.60 -29.57
CA PHE A 336 -29.68 0.84 -28.98
C PHE A 336 -28.89 -0.46 -28.69
N GLY A 337 -29.58 -1.58 -28.48
CA GLY A 337 -28.95 -2.89 -28.22
C GLY A 337 -28.02 -3.37 -29.33
N GLY A 338 -28.24 -2.95 -30.58
CA GLY A 338 -27.35 -3.26 -31.71
C GLY A 338 -25.97 -2.61 -31.56
N PRO A 339 -25.86 -1.26 -31.58
CA PRO A 339 -24.61 -0.52 -31.37
C PRO A 339 -23.88 -0.90 -30.08
N ILE A 340 -24.59 -0.97 -28.94
CA ILE A 340 -24.01 -1.31 -27.63
C ILE A 340 -23.47 -2.75 -27.65
N GLY A 341 -24.25 -3.70 -28.20
CA GLY A 341 -23.85 -5.10 -28.35
C GLY A 341 -22.67 -5.29 -29.29
N TRP A 342 -22.54 -4.46 -30.34
CA TRP A 342 -21.37 -4.43 -31.20
C TRP A 342 -20.14 -3.92 -30.45
N ALA A 343 -20.24 -2.78 -29.75
CA ALA A 343 -19.11 -2.16 -29.05
C ALA A 343 -18.53 -3.10 -27.97
N ARG A 344 -19.41 -3.74 -27.19
CA ARG A 344 -19.05 -4.79 -26.21
C ARG A 344 -18.37 -6.00 -26.86
N LYS A 345 -18.81 -6.42 -28.06
CA LYS A 345 -18.16 -7.54 -28.79
C LYS A 345 -16.78 -7.17 -29.32
N GLN A 346 -16.57 -5.91 -29.72
CA GLN A 346 -15.24 -5.45 -30.17
C GLN A 346 -14.27 -5.26 -28.99
N SER A 347 -14.71 -4.72 -27.85
CA SER A 347 -13.82 -4.52 -26.69
C SER A 347 -13.18 -5.83 -26.21
N LEU A 348 -13.91 -6.96 -26.32
CA LEU A 348 -13.39 -8.30 -26.04
C LEU A 348 -12.21 -8.73 -26.94
N ARG A 349 -11.95 -8.02 -28.04
CA ARG A 349 -10.89 -8.28 -29.03
C ARG A 349 -9.92 -7.10 -29.20
N THR A 350 -10.06 -6.05 -28.37
CA THR A 350 -9.33 -4.79 -28.51
C THR A 350 -8.58 -4.50 -27.21
N CYS A 351 -7.30 -4.17 -27.29
CA CYS A 351 -6.49 -3.83 -26.14
C CYS A 351 -6.92 -2.50 -25.51
N GLU A 352 -7.21 -2.54 -24.21
CA GLU A 352 -7.59 -1.37 -23.40
C GLU A 352 -6.57 -0.22 -23.49
N TRP A 353 -5.27 -0.52 -23.65
CA TRP A 353 -4.22 0.52 -23.62
C TRP A 353 -3.66 0.94 -24.97
N CYS A 354 -3.82 0.15 -26.04
CA CYS A 354 -3.19 0.43 -27.34
C CYS A 354 -4.12 0.28 -28.56
N ALA A 355 -5.40 -0.05 -28.36
CA ALA A 355 -6.37 -0.41 -29.41
C ALA A 355 -5.98 -1.62 -30.30
N GLY A 356 -4.78 -2.19 -30.14
CA GLY A 356 -4.31 -3.36 -30.88
C GLY A 356 -5.18 -4.60 -30.63
N SER A 357 -5.28 -5.47 -31.63
CA SER A 357 -6.09 -6.68 -31.55
C SER A 357 -5.57 -7.66 -30.49
N ILE A 358 -6.49 -8.34 -29.80
CA ILE A 358 -6.21 -9.40 -28.83
C ILE A 358 -6.77 -10.72 -29.37
N PRO A 359 -5.95 -11.79 -29.47
CA PRO A 359 -6.41 -13.13 -29.80
C PRO A 359 -7.54 -13.59 -28.86
N THR A 360 -8.61 -14.18 -29.41
CA THR A 360 -9.81 -14.54 -28.64
C THR A 360 -9.58 -15.57 -27.54
N ASP A 361 -8.51 -16.35 -27.66
CA ASP A 361 -8.00 -17.36 -26.73
C ASP A 361 -7.09 -16.77 -25.62
N ALA A 362 -6.44 -15.62 -25.85
CA ALA A 362 -5.62 -14.92 -24.85
C ALA A 362 -6.44 -14.28 -23.71
N ALA A 363 -7.77 -14.36 -23.80
CA ALA A 363 -8.75 -13.89 -22.86
C ALA A 363 -8.95 -14.86 -21.67
N ARG A 364 -8.09 -14.78 -20.65
CA ARG A 364 -8.30 -15.54 -19.41
C ARG A 364 -9.55 -15.04 -18.67
N PRO A 365 -10.52 -15.92 -18.33
CA PRO A 365 -11.62 -15.55 -17.44
C PRO A 365 -11.09 -15.01 -16.11
N GLY A 366 -11.74 -13.97 -15.57
CA GLY A 366 -11.42 -13.42 -14.25
C GLY A 366 -10.22 -12.47 -14.14
N LYS A 367 -9.39 -12.27 -15.18
CA LYS A 367 -8.44 -11.14 -15.18
C LYS A 367 -9.21 -9.81 -15.38
N PRO A 368 -8.89 -8.74 -14.63
CA PRO A 368 -9.64 -7.48 -14.70
C PRO A 368 -9.45 -6.73 -16.03
N SER A 369 -8.26 -6.82 -16.65
CA SER A 369 -7.88 -5.97 -17.79
C SER A 369 -7.64 -6.76 -19.09
N ARG A 370 -8.12 -6.22 -20.21
CA ARG A 370 -8.01 -6.73 -21.58
C ARG A 370 -6.77 -6.16 -22.27
N LEU A 371 -5.60 -6.70 -21.93
CA LEU A 371 -4.31 -6.29 -22.50
C LEU A 371 -3.72 -7.32 -23.47
N CYS A 372 -3.18 -6.83 -24.59
CA CYS A 372 -2.33 -7.61 -25.51
C CYS A 372 -0.96 -7.91 -24.88
N GLY A 373 -0.16 -8.79 -25.49
CA GLY A 373 1.14 -9.25 -24.95
C GLY A 373 2.05 -8.10 -24.46
N PRO A 374 2.50 -7.19 -25.34
CA PRO A 374 3.39 -6.09 -24.94
C PRO A 374 2.81 -5.16 -23.87
N CYS A 375 1.50 -4.86 -23.91
CA CYS A 375 0.86 -4.03 -22.89
C CYS A 375 0.74 -4.77 -21.55
N ARG A 376 0.58 -6.09 -21.57
CA ARG A 376 0.53 -6.95 -20.37
C ARG A 376 1.92 -7.11 -19.75
N GLU A 377 2.94 -7.32 -20.56
CA GLU A 377 4.35 -7.36 -20.11
C GLU A 377 4.73 -6.04 -19.44
N PHE A 378 4.36 -4.90 -20.03
CA PHE A 378 4.53 -3.58 -19.43
C PHE A 378 3.70 -3.39 -18.15
N ALA A 379 2.44 -3.84 -18.11
CA ALA A 379 1.62 -3.81 -16.89
C ALA A 379 2.23 -4.65 -15.75
N GLU A 380 2.77 -5.81 -16.07
CA GLU A 380 3.42 -6.72 -15.13
C GLU A 380 4.81 -6.20 -14.70
N ALA A 381 5.54 -5.49 -15.58
CA ALA A 381 6.75 -4.76 -15.24
C ALA A 381 6.49 -3.55 -14.34
N TRP A 382 5.41 -2.81 -14.59
CA TRP A 382 4.96 -1.73 -13.72
C TRP A 382 4.58 -2.24 -12.34
N GLU A 383 3.74 -3.28 -12.24
CA GLU A 383 3.42 -3.92 -10.96
C GLU A 383 4.70 -4.39 -10.25
N ARG A 384 5.66 -5.04 -10.94
CA ARG A 384 6.95 -5.38 -10.32
C ARG A 384 7.67 -4.16 -9.77
N ALA A 385 7.98 -3.14 -10.58
CA ALA A 385 8.71 -1.95 -10.11
C ALA A 385 8.02 -1.23 -8.93
N ARG A 386 6.69 -1.33 -8.86
CA ARG A 386 5.83 -0.79 -7.80
C ARG A 386 5.86 -1.60 -6.48
N TRP A 387 6.31 -2.87 -6.51
CA TRP A 387 6.42 -3.75 -5.34
C TRP A 387 7.87 -4.12 -4.98
N THR A 388 8.75 -4.35 -5.96
CA THR A 388 10.15 -4.75 -5.78
C THR A 388 11.07 -3.57 -5.46
N GLY A 389 10.50 -2.50 -4.89
CA GLY A 389 11.18 -1.22 -4.69
C GLY A 389 12.58 -1.39 -4.11
N ASN A 390 12.76 -2.30 -3.13
CA ASN A 390 14.00 -2.50 -2.35
C ASN A 390 14.99 -3.59 -2.84
N ASP A 391 14.54 -4.72 -3.40
CA ASP A 391 15.40 -5.91 -3.43
C ASP A 391 16.41 -5.97 -4.60
N ASP A 392 16.10 -5.35 -5.74
CA ASP A 392 17.05 -5.20 -6.85
C ASP A 392 18.02 -4.00 -6.67
N ARG A 393 18.11 -3.41 -5.45
CA ARG A 393 18.94 -2.20 -5.16
C ARG A 393 20.44 -2.50 -4.91
N ARG A 394 21.08 -3.39 -5.67
CA ARG A 394 22.54 -3.63 -5.62
C ARG A 394 23.18 -3.87 -6.98
#